data_AF-A0A2U8WUF4-F1
#
_entry.id   AF-A0A2U8WUF4-F1
#
_cell.length_a   1.000
_cell.length_b   1.000
_cell.length_c   1.000
_cell.angle_alpha   90.00
_cell.angle_beta   90.00
_cell.angle_gamma   90.00
#
_symmetry.space_group_name_H-M   'P 1'
#
loop_
_entity.id
_entity.type
_entity.pdbx_description
1 polymer ?
#
loop_
_entity_poly.entity_id
_entity_poly.type
_entity_poly.pdbx_seq_one_letter_code
_entity_poly.pdbx_strand_id
1 'polypeptide(L)'
;MVRVEDRPHQPPPDREATDLAALIAQVAGGRQDALRALYDRTAPKLFGLILRIVRDRGTAEDVLQDAYLRVWQRAAGYAPEAGRPMAWLAAIARHRAIDLVRRKGEVPMPATDDEEDWIARIADPRDSEAAFLDRDALLACLNRLEPAQRDCVVLAYCEGLSREELALRYDRPVNTVKTWLHRGLASLRGCLDAAA
;
A
#
# COMPACT_ATOMS: atom_id res chain seq x y z
N MET A 1 37.51 -23.14 24.60
CA MET A 1 36.05 -23.07 24.82
C MET A 1 35.68 -21.60 25.00
N VAL A 2 35.40 -20.89 23.91
CA VAL A 2 34.74 -19.57 23.94
C VAL A 2 33.66 -19.66 22.87
N ARG A 3 32.42 -19.75 23.32
CA ARG A 3 31.23 -19.85 22.48
C ARG A 3 31.04 -18.47 21.86
N VAL A 4 31.30 -18.33 20.57
CA VAL A 4 30.91 -17.14 19.82
C VAL A 4 29.39 -17.13 19.81
N GLU A 5 28.79 -16.28 20.63
CA GLU A 5 27.36 -16.01 20.60
C GLU A 5 27.05 -15.32 19.27
N ASP A 6 26.37 -16.08 18.42
CA ASP A 6 25.80 -15.63 17.15
C ASP A 6 24.74 -14.56 17.45
N ARG A 7 25.15 -13.30 17.34
CA ARG A 7 24.28 -12.14 17.53
C ARG A 7 23.49 -11.97 16.23
N PRO A 8 22.15 -12.04 16.24
CA PRO A 8 21.38 -11.91 15.00
C PRO A 8 21.72 -10.58 14.32
N HIS A 9 22.12 -10.66 13.05
CA HIS A 9 22.39 -9.49 12.21
C HIS A 9 21.08 -8.76 11.96
N GLN A 10 20.78 -7.75 12.79
CA GLN A 10 19.65 -6.87 12.57
C GLN A 10 20.00 -5.96 11.37
N PRO A 11 19.29 -6.06 10.23
CA PRO A 11 19.55 -5.17 9.10
C PRO A 11 19.34 -3.71 9.56
N PRO A 12 20.15 -2.76 9.06
CA PRO A 12 20.04 -1.38 9.48
C PRO A 12 18.61 -0.88 9.24
N PRO A 13 18.05 -0.06 10.15
CA PRO A 13 16.72 0.51 9.97
C PRO A 13 16.65 1.21 8.62
N ASP A 14 15.58 0.93 7.88
CA ASP A 14 15.34 1.51 6.57
C ASP A 14 15.27 3.04 6.68
N ARG A 15 16.36 3.71 6.31
CA ARG A 15 16.56 5.15 6.53
C ARG A 15 15.47 5.97 5.86
N GLU A 16 14.97 5.53 4.70
CA GLU A 16 13.87 6.19 4.00
C GLU A 16 12.58 6.14 4.84
N ALA A 17 12.26 4.98 5.43
CA ALA A 17 11.09 4.86 6.31
C ALA A 17 11.23 5.70 7.58
N THR A 18 12.42 5.77 8.18
CA THR A 18 12.65 6.64 9.35
C THR A 18 12.48 8.12 8.99
N ASP A 19 13.02 8.55 7.85
CA ASP A 19 12.88 9.92 7.35
C ASP A 19 11.42 10.29 7.07
N LEU A 20 10.67 9.43 6.40
CA LEU A 20 9.26 9.67 6.10
C LEU A 20 8.41 9.73 7.38
N ALA A 21 8.69 8.86 8.37
CA ALA A 21 8.01 8.91 9.67
C ALA A 21 8.26 10.25 10.37
N ALA A 22 9.51 10.75 10.34
CA ALA A 22 9.86 12.04 10.92
C ALA A 22 9.17 13.21 10.19
N LEU A 23 9.04 13.15 8.87
CA LEU A 23 8.28 14.14 8.11
C LEU A 23 6.78 14.13 8.48
N ILE A 24 6.16 12.95 8.62
CA ILE A 24 4.76 12.85 9.05
C ILE A 24 4.56 13.43 10.46
N ALA A 25 5.48 13.15 11.39
CA ALA A 25 5.41 13.72 12.75
C ALA A 25 5.49 15.25 12.73
N GLN A 26 6.31 15.83 11.85
CA GLN A 26 6.38 17.28 11.66
C GLN A 26 5.10 17.86 11.03
N VAL A 27 4.51 17.15 10.07
CA VAL A 27 3.20 17.50 9.49
C VAL A 27 2.12 17.51 10.57
N ALA A 28 2.13 16.54 11.49
CA ALA A 28 1.22 16.52 12.64
C ALA A 28 1.38 17.76 13.55
N GLY A 29 2.59 18.31 13.62
CA GLY A 29 2.89 19.58 14.29
C GLY A 29 2.55 20.83 13.47
N GLY A 30 1.89 20.71 12.32
CA GLY A 30 1.49 21.84 11.47
C GLY A 30 2.61 22.45 10.63
N ARG A 31 3.71 21.73 10.39
CA ARG A 31 4.82 22.21 9.56
C ARG A 31 4.55 22.04 8.07
N GLN A 32 4.31 23.15 7.37
CA GLN A 32 4.00 23.16 5.94
C GLN A 32 5.20 22.77 5.06
N ASP A 33 6.41 23.13 5.46
CA ASP A 33 7.67 22.73 4.84
C ASP A 33 7.87 21.21 4.91
N ALA A 34 7.50 20.59 6.03
CA ALA A 34 7.52 19.13 6.15
C ALA A 34 6.49 18.47 5.23
N LEU A 35 5.29 19.04 5.07
CA LEU A 35 4.30 18.54 4.11
C LEU A 35 4.83 18.61 2.68
N ARG A 36 5.49 19.71 2.31
CA ARG A 36 6.11 19.86 0.99
C ARG A 36 7.22 18.82 0.77
N ALA A 37 8.11 18.64 1.73
CA ALA A 37 9.16 17.63 1.63
C ALA A 37 8.59 16.20 1.53
N LEU A 38 7.50 15.91 2.27
CA LEU A 38 6.78 14.64 2.17
C LEU A 38 6.16 14.47 0.78
N TYR A 39 5.54 15.53 0.25
CA TYR A 39 4.97 15.57 -1.09
C TYR A 39 6.02 15.26 -2.16
N ASP A 40 7.13 16.00 -2.16
CA ASP A 40 8.17 15.87 -3.18
C ASP A 40 8.75 14.44 -3.23
N ARG A 41 8.86 13.77 -2.08
CA ARG A 41 9.38 12.40 -1.97
C ARG A 41 8.39 11.31 -2.36
N THR A 42 7.09 11.52 -2.15
CA THR A 42 6.10 10.43 -2.24
C THR A 42 5.04 10.61 -3.32
N ALA A 43 4.85 11.84 -3.83
CA ALA A 43 3.85 12.15 -4.85
C ALA A 43 3.99 11.32 -6.14
N PRO A 44 5.18 11.08 -6.72
CA PRO A 44 5.28 10.28 -7.95
C PRO A 44 4.76 8.85 -7.77
N LYS A 45 5.10 8.20 -6.65
CA LYS A 45 4.66 6.83 -6.32
C LYS A 45 3.15 6.79 -6.06
N LEU A 46 2.62 7.74 -5.28
CA LEU A 46 1.18 7.81 -4.99
C LEU A 46 0.35 8.17 -6.23
N PHE A 47 0.85 9.06 -7.09
CA PHE A 47 0.21 9.42 -8.35
C PHE A 47 0.10 8.20 -9.27
N GLY A 48 1.18 7.43 -9.42
CA GLY A 48 1.15 6.20 -10.21
C GLY A 48 0.17 5.15 -9.67
N LEU A 49 -0.02 5.06 -8.35
CA LEU A 49 -1.05 4.22 -7.73
C LEU A 49 -2.46 4.73 -8.08
N ILE A 50 -2.72 6.02 -7.86
CA ILE A 50 -4.02 6.64 -8.11
C ILE A 50 -4.41 6.50 -9.58
N LEU A 51 -3.48 6.78 -10.51
CA LEU A 51 -3.72 6.75 -11.94
C LEU A 51 -4.18 5.37 -12.43
N ARG A 52 -3.65 4.28 -11.86
CA ARG A 52 -4.10 2.91 -12.18
C ARG A 52 -5.54 2.64 -11.76
N ILE A 53 -5.99 3.26 -10.67
CA ILE A 53 -7.36 3.11 -10.15
C ILE A 53 -8.34 3.96 -10.94
N VAL A 54 -8.05 5.25 -11.12
CA VAL A 54 -9.01 6.19 -11.72
C VAL A 54 -8.95 6.26 -13.25
N ARG A 55 -7.84 5.78 -13.85
CA ARG A 55 -7.61 5.69 -15.30
C ARG A 55 -7.80 7.00 -16.09
N ASP A 56 -7.71 8.13 -15.40
CA ASP A 56 -7.77 9.48 -15.96
C ASP A 56 -6.74 10.36 -15.27
N ARG A 57 -5.96 11.10 -16.06
CA ARG A 57 -4.84 11.89 -15.53
C ARG A 57 -5.32 13.07 -14.71
N GLY A 58 -6.28 13.84 -15.20
CA GLY A 58 -6.80 15.03 -14.49
C GLY A 58 -7.44 14.62 -13.16
N THR A 59 -8.27 13.59 -13.20
CA THR A 59 -8.86 13.00 -11.99
C THR A 59 -7.79 12.51 -11.01
N ALA A 60 -6.69 11.93 -11.49
CA ALA A 60 -5.61 11.46 -10.61
C ALA A 60 -4.89 12.62 -9.91
N GLU A 61 -4.71 13.76 -10.59
CA GLU A 61 -4.11 14.97 -10.01
C GLU A 61 -5.01 15.54 -8.89
N ASP A 62 -6.33 15.60 -9.12
CA ASP A 62 -7.30 16.03 -8.10
C ASP A 62 -7.34 15.10 -6.89
N VAL A 63 -7.36 13.78 -7.13
CA VAL A 63 -7.35 12.78 -6.04
C VAL A 63 -6.05 12.85 -5.24
N LEU A 64 -4.92 13.10 -5.89
CA LEU A 64 -3.64 13.26 -5.20
C LEU A 64 -3.67 14.48 -4.28
N GLN A 65 -4.17 15.61 -4.76
CA GLN A 65 -4.32 16.82 -3.93
C GLN A 65 -5.20 16.55 -2.70
N ASP A 66 -6.37 15.95 -2.90
CA ASP A 66 -7.27 15.56 -1.82
C ASP A 66 -6.62 14.57 -0.83
N ALA A 67 -5.80 13.64 -1.33
CA ALA A 67 -5.08 12.70 -0.48
C ALA A 67 -4.10 13.43 0.45
N TYR A 68 -3.36 14.43 -0.03
CA TYR A 68 -2.46 15.21 0.81
C TYR A 68 -3.18 16.13 1.80
N LEU A 69 -4.36 16.64 1.46
CA LEU A 69 -5.23 17.32 2.43
C LEU A 69 -5.65 16.38 3.56
N ARG A 70 -5.99 15.12 3.24
CA ARG A 70 -6.29 14.09 4.25
C ARG A 70 -5.06 13.72 5.07
N VAL A 71 -3.88 13.64 4.45
CA VAL A 71 -2.60 13.41 5.16
C VAL A 71 -2.38 14.52 6.19
N TRP A 72 -2.52 15.78 5.81
CA TRP A 72 -2.41 16.92 6.72
C TRP A 72 -3.36 16.80 7.92
N GLN A 73 -4.62 16.44 7.67
CA GLN A 73 -5.63 16.29 8.72
C GLN A 73 -5.40 15.08 9.64
N ARG A 74 -4.83 13.99 9.12
CA ARG A 74 -4.70 12.70 9.82
C ARG A 74 -3.30 12.41 10.33
N ALA A 75 -2.32 13.25 10.05
CA ALA A 75 -0.92 12.99 10.42
C ALA A 75 -0.72 12.73 11.93
N ALA A 76 -1.50 13.37 12.79
CA ALA A 76 -1.45 13.14 14.24
C ALA A 76 -1.86 11.72 14.67
N GLY A 77 -2.60 11.01 13.84
CA GLY A 77 -3.01 9.62 14.08
C GLY A 77 -2.03 8.58 13.52
N TYR A 78 -0.93 8.99 12.87
CA TYR A 78 0.08 8.06 12.39
C TYR A 78 0.95 7.56 13.54
N ALA A 79 0.99 6.25 13.72
CA ALA A 79 1.83 5.56 14.69
C ALA A 79 2.84 4.66 13.95
N PRO A 80 4.17 4.86 14.12
CA PRO A 80 5.18 4.03 13.45
C PRO A 80 5.06 2.53 13.74
N GLU A 81 4.54 2.16 14.91
CA GLU A 81 4.24 0.78 15.31
C GLU A 81 3.05 0.16 14.55
N ALA A 82 2.13 0.98 14.03
CA ALA A 82 0.94 0.51 13.32
C ALA A 82 1.21 0.23 11.82
N GLY A 83 2.30 0.74 11.26
CA GLY A 83 2.65 0.47 9.87
C GLY A 83 3.73 1.39 9.30
N ARG A 84 4.25 1.04 8.12
CA ARG A 84 5.29 1.84 7.46
C ARG A 84 4.69 3.14 6.87
N PRO A 85 5.44 4.26 6.86
CA PRO A 85 4.94 5.55 6.40
C PRO A 85 4.36 5.53 4.99
N MET A 86 5.07 4.89 4.05
CA MET A 86 4.67 4.82 2.66
C MET A 86 3.36 4.04 2.47
N ALA A 87 3.16 3.01 3.29
CA ALA A 87 1.94 2.21 3.27
C ALA A 87 0.74 2.97 3.84
N TRP A 88 0.95 3.74 4.90
CA TRP A 88 -0.08 4.63 5.44
C TRP A 88 -0.50 5.70 4.42
N LEU A 89 0.47 6.33 3.73
CA LEU A 89 0.19 7.30 2.65
C LEU A 89 -0.55 6.66 1.47
N ALA A 90 -0.11 5.48 1.04
CA ALA A 90 -0.73 4.73 -0.05
C ALA A 90 -2.17 4.32 0.28
N ALA A 91 -2.46 3.95 1.53
CA ALA A 91 -3.80 3.63 1.97
C ALA A 91 -4.74 4.84 1.86
N ILE A 92 -4.31 6.03 2.31
CA ILE A 92 -5.08 7.28 2.20
C ILE A 92 -5.38 7.60 0.72
N ALA A 93 -4.35 7.55 -0.13
CA ALA A 93 -4.47 7.83 -1.56
C ALA A 93 -5.42 6.83 -2.26
N ARG A 94 -5.27 5.53 -1.98
CA ARG A 94 -6.11 4.47 -2.54
C ARG A 94 -7.56 4.61 -2.11
N HIS A 95 -7.83 4.86 -0.82
CA HIS A 95 -9.19 5.08 -0.34
C HIS A 95 -9.84 6.24 -1.06
N ARG A 96 -9.12 7.37 -1.20
CA ARG A 96 -9.66 8.53 -1.92
C ARG A 96 -9.96 8.22 -3.40
N ALA A 97 -9.10 7.46 -4.07
CA ALA A 97 -9.30 7.04 -5.46
C ALA A 97 -10.53 6.12 -5.61
N ILE A 98 -10.65 5.11 -4.75
CA ILE A 98 -11.78 4.16 -4.76
C ILE A 98 -13.08 4.85 -4.38
N ASP A 99 -13.07 5.72 -3.37
CA ASP A 99 -14.23 6.54 -3.00
C ASP A 99 -14.74 7.33 -4.21
N LEU A 100 -13.84 7.86 -5.03
CA LEU A 100 -14.22 8.60 -6.23
C LEU A 100 -14.82 7.70 -7.31
N VAL A 101 -14.19 6.55 -7.59
CA VAL A 101 -14.70 5.58 -8.58
C VAL A 101 -16.08 5.06 -8.15
N ARG A 102 -16.24 4.73 -6.86
CA ARG A 102 -17.53 4.32 -6.27
C ARG A 102 -18.60 5.39 -6.38
N ARG A 103 -18.25 6.68 -6.22
CA ARG A 103 -19.22 7.79 -6.39
C ARG A 103 -19.60 8.03 -7.85
N LYS A 104 -18.69 7.77 -8.80
CA LYS A 104 -18.97 7.91 -10.24
C LYS A 104 -19.80 6.74 -10.81
N GLY A 105 -19.72 5.55 -10.21
CA GLY A 105 -20.56 4.40 -10.55
C GLY A 105 -21.66 4.19 -9.51
N GLU A 106 -22.86 4.70 -9.74
CA GLU A 106 -24.01 4.60 -8.84
C GLU A 106 -24.38 3.13 -8.50
N VAL A 107 -23.84 2.58 -7.42
CA VAL A 107 -24.44 1.47 -6.67
C VAL A 107 -24.35 1.81 -5.17
N PRO A 108 -25.48 1.93 -4.45
CA PRO A 108 -25.45 2.17 -3.02
C PRO A 108 -25.19 0.86 -2.27
N MET A 109 -24.08 0.78 -1.53
CA MET A 109 -23.90 -0.25 -0.51
C MET A 109 -23.10 0.29 0.70
N PRO A 110 -23.38 -0.24 1.90
CA PRO A 110 -23.08 0.41 3.16
C PRO A 110 -21.57 0.50 3.40
N ALA A 111 -21.15 1.66 3.92
CA ALA A 111 -19.83 1.84 4.49
C ALA A 111 -19.61 0.77 5.55
N THR A 112 -18.67 -0.14 5.29
CA THR A 112 -18.19 -1.08 6.31
C THR A 112 -16.84 -0.55 6.75
N ASP A 113 -16.80 -0.06 7.98
CA ASP A 113 -15.65 0.52 8.70
C ASP A 113 -14.50 -0.49 8.96
N ASP A 114 -14.42 -1.59 8.22
CA ASP A 114 -13.47 -2.69 8.45
C ASP A 114 -12.39 -2.77 7.34
N GLU A 115 -11.91 -1.63 6.83
CA GLU A 115 -10.88 -1.59 5.78
C GLU A 115 -9.48 -1.14 6.26
N GLU A 116 -9.33 -0.80 7.54
CA GLU A 116 -8.12 -0.14 8.07
C GLU A 116 -6.89 -1.06 8.28
N ASP A 117 -7.03 -2.39 8.34
CA ASP A 117 -5.95 -3.21 8.92
C ASP A 117 -4.99 -3.90 7.90
N TRP A 118 -5.35 -4.01 6.62
CA TRP A 118 -4.65 -4.95 5.72
C TRP A 118 -3.75 -4.33 4.65
N ILE A 119 -4.05 -3.11 4.19
CA ILE A 119 -3.29 -2.46 3.10
C ILE A 119 -2.05 -1.72 3.63
N ALA A 120 -2.05 -1.36 4.91
CA ALA A 120 -0.90 -0.77 5.62
C ALA A 120 0.37 -1.66 5.64
N ARG A 121 0.28 -2.89 5.12
CA ARG A 121 1.36 -3.88 5.16
C ARG A 121 2.00 -4.21 3.79
N ILE A 122 1.51 -3.64 2.68
CA ILE A 122 1.92 -4.06 1.31
C ILE A 122 2.50 -2.92 0.45
N ALA A 123 2.44 -1.65 0.89
CA ALA A 123 3.11 -0.60 0.12
C ALA A 123 4.59 -0.51 0.49
N ASP A 124 5.40 -1.34 -0.17
CA ASP A 124 6.76 -0.96 -0.51
C ASP A 124 7.33 -1.78 -1.68
N PRO A 125 7.48 -1.17 -2.87
CA PRO A 125 8.55 -1.49 -3.79
C PRO A 125 9.61 -0.38 -3.68
N ARG A 126 10.71 -0.66 -2.98
CA ARG A 126 11.88 0.23 -2.85
C ARG A 126 12.64 0.29 -4.18
N ASP A 127 13.27 1.43 -4.47
CA ASP A 127 13.90 1.74 -5.76
C ASP A 127 15.45 1.83 -5.65
N SER A 128 16.13 1.57 -6.77
CA SER A 128 17.57 1.33 -7.00
C SER A 128 18.07 -0.12 -6.77
N GLU A 129 18.79 -0.64 -7.78
CA GLU A 129 19.54 -1.93 -7.95
C GLU A 129 19.07 -3.18 -7.16
N ALA A 130 18.86 -3.07 -5.85
CA ALA A 130 18.06 -3.99 -5.04
C ALA A 130 16.58 -4.08 -5.49
N ALA A 131 16.03 -3.03 -6.12
CA ALA A 131 14.67 -3.03 -6.68
C ALA A 131 14.45 -4.06 -7.79
N PHE A 132 15.49 -4.37 -8.57
CA PHE A 132 15.44 -5.44 -9.57
C PHE A 132 15.44 -6.82 -8.89
N LEU A 133 16.26 -7.00 -7.85
CA LEU A 133 16.30 -8.22 -7.03
C LEU A 133 14.98 -8.45 -6.28
N ASP A 134 14.36 -7.39 -5.75
CA ASP A 134 13.09 -7.44 -5.04
C ASP A 134 11.91 -7.65 -6.02
N ARG A 135 12.00 -7.10 -7.24
CA ARG A 135 11.02 -7.37 -8.30
C ARG A 135 11.07 -8.83 -8.76
N ASP A 136 12.25 -9.40 -8.96
CA ASP A 136 12.38 -10.80 -9.38
C ASP A 136 11.98 -11.75 -8.26
N ALA A 137 12.31 -11.43 -7.00
CA ALA A 137 11.82 -12.14 -5.82
C ALA A 137 10.28 -12.05 -5.70
N LEU A 138 9.70 -10.87 -5.89
CA LEU A 138 8.25 -10.65 -5.89
C LEU A 138 7.57 -11.43 -7.02
N LEU A 139 8.11 -11.40 -8.24
CA LEU A 139 7.58 -12.18 -9.36
C LEU A 139 7.69 -13.68 -9.11
N ALA A 140 8.79 -14.15 -8.51
CA ALA A 140 8.94 -15.53 -8.10
C ALA A 140 7.91 -15.91 -7.03
N CYS A 141 7.72 -15.09 -6.01
CA CYS A 141 6.72 -15.32 -4.96
C CYS A 141 5.27 -15.27 -5.49
N LEU A 142 4.96 -14.33 -6.41
CA LEU A 142 3.68 -14.29 -7.11
C LEU A 142 3.42 -15.57 -7.89
N ASN A 143 4.45 -16.13 -8.53
CA ASN A 143 4.33 -17.40 -9.26
C ASN A 143 4.20 -18.64 -8.35
N ARG A 144 4.41 -18.52 -7.04
CA ARG A 144 4.16 -19.59 -6.06
C ARG A 144 2.72 -19.61 -5.54
N LEU A 145 1.95 -18.55 -5.77
CA LEU A 145 0.52 -18.52 -5.47
C LEU A 145 -0.26 -19.39 -6.45
N GLU A 146 -1.44 -19.85 -6.02
CA GLU A 146 -2.41 -20.44 -6.93
C GLU A 146 -2.76 -19.43 -8.05
N PRO A 147 -2.87 -19.84 -9.34
CA PRO A 147 -3.07 -18.92 -10.45
C PRO A 147 -4.25 -17.97 -10.27
N ALA A 148 -5.40 -18.47 -9.81
CA ALA A 148 -6.58 -17.65 -9.57
C ALA A 148 -6.37 -16.63 -8.44
N GLN A 149 -5.58 -16.97 -7.42
CA GLN A 149 -5.24 -16.09 -6.31
C GLN A 149 -4.21 -15.03 -6.73
N ARG A 150 -3.20 -15.41 -7.51
CA ARG A 150 -2.22 -14.50 -8.12
C ARG A 150 -2.93 -13.46 -8.97
N ASP A 151 -3.78 -13.89 -9.89
CA ASP A 151 -4.48 -13.02 -10.82
C ASP A 151 -5.46 -12.10 -10.07
N CYS A 152 -6.10 -12.60 -9.00
CA CYS A 152 -6.93 -11.77 -8.12
C CYS A 152 -6.11 -10.68 -7.42
N VAL A 153 -4.92 -10.99 -6.90
CA VAL A 153 -4.00 -10.01 -6.29
C VAL A 153 -3.53 -8.99 -7.33
N VAL A 154 -3.10 -9.42 -8.52
CA VAL A 154 -2.66 -8.50 -9.58
C VAL A 154 -3.80 -7.58 -10.00
N LEU A 155 -5.00 -8.10 -10.21
CA LEU A 155 -6.15 -7.28 -10.60
C LEU A 155 -6.54 -6.28 -9.51
N ALA A 156 -6.46 -6.68 -8.23
CA ALA A 156 -6.78 -5.81 -7.11
C ALA A 156 -5.76 -4.67 -6.90
N TYR A 157 -4.47 -4.96 -7.06
CA TYR A 157 -3.39 -4.06 -6.68
C TYR A 157 -2.70 -3.38 -7.87
N CYS A 158 -2.67 -3.99 -9.04
CA CYS A 158 -2.08 -3.42 -10.26
C CYS A 158 -3.15 -2.79 -11.16
N GLU A 159 -4.31 -3.44 -11.34
CA GLU A 159 -5.37 -2.98 -12.24
C GLU A 159 -6.48 -2.18 -11.53
N GLY A 160 -6.43 -2.12 -10.19
CA GLY A 160 -7.29 -1.29 -9.36
C GLY A 160 -8.71 -1.82 -9.18
N LEU A 161 -8.99 -3.09 -9.51
CA LEU A 161 -10.34 -3.65 -9.35
C LEU A 161 -10.76 -3.67 -7.88
N SER A 162 -12.01 -3.28 -7.66
CA SER A 162 -12.69 -3.40 -6.37
C SER A 162 -12.98 -4.86 -6.03
N ARG A 163 -13.25 -5.13 -4.75
CA ARG A 163 -13.56 -6.49 -4.29
C ARG A 163 -14.88 -6.99 -4.87
N GLU A 164 -15.80 -6.07 -5.14
CA GLU A 164 -17.06 -6.30 -5.81
C GLU A 164 -16.86 -6.65 -7.30
N GLU A 165 -16.01 -5.91 -8.02
CA GLU A 165 -15.66 -6.24 -9.41
C GLU A 165 -14.93 -7.59 -9.53
N LEU A 166 -14.05 -7.90 -8.58
CA LEU A 166 -13.41 -9.20 -8.48
C LEU A 166 -14.41 -10.31 -8.16
N ALA A 167 -15.35 -10.06 -7.23
CA ALA A 167 -16.41 -11.00 -6.89
C ALA A 167 -17.27 -11.35 -8.10
N LEU A 168 -17.67 -10.34 -8.88
CA LEU A 168 -18.38 -10.52 -10.14
C LEU A 168 -17.54 -11.27 -11.16
N ARG A 169 -16.27 -10.90 -11.33
CA ARG A 169 -15.37 -11.51 -12.32
C ARG A 169 -15.10 -12.98 -12.06
N TYR A 170 -14.95 -13.37 -10.80
CA TYR A 170 -14.66 -14.73 -10.39
C TYR A 170 -15.91 -15.56 -10.04
N ASP A 171 -17.10 -14.96 -10.13
CA ASP A 171 -18.37 -15.54 -9.69
C ASP A 171 -18.30 -16.10 -8.24
N ARG A 172 -17.81 -15.25 -7.32
CA ARG A 172 -17.63 -15.59 -5.91
C ARG A 172 -18.18 -14.51 -5.00
N PRO A 173 -18.64 -14.85 -3.78
CA PRO A 173 -19.02 -13.85 -2.79
C PRO A 173 -17.86 -12.90 -2.44
N VAL A 174 -18.15 -11.62 -2.19
CA VAL A 174 -17.16 -10.60 -1.80
C VAL A 174 -16.33 -11.04 -0.59
N ASN A 175 -16.93 -11.74 0.37
CA ASN A 175 -16.22 -12.29 1.52
C ASN A 175 -15.17 -13.34 1.13
N THR A 176 -15.47 -14.17 0.11
CA THR A 176 -14.50 -15.13 -0.42
C THR A 176 -13.33 -14.42 -1.08
N VAL A 177 -13.59 -13.37 -1.87
CA VAL A 177 -12.54 -12.53 -2.47
C VAL A 177 -11.69 -11.85 -1.40
N LYS A 178 -12.31 -11.32 -0.33
CA LYS A 178 -11.59 -10.76 0.83
C LYS A 178 -10.62 -11.80 1.43
N THR A 179 -11.10 -13.02 1.68
CA THR A 179 -10.26 -14.10 2.22
C THR A 179 -9.15 -14.51 1.25
N TRP A 180 -9.42 -14.57 -0.06
CA TRP A 180 -8.43 -14.90 -1.10
C TRP A 180 -7.32 -13.87 -1.16
N LEU A 181 -7.66 -12.58 -1.20
CA LEU A 181 -6.68 -11.50 -1.18
C LEU A 181 -5.84 -11.55 0.11
N HIS A 182 -6.49 -11.67 1.27
CA HIS A 182 -5.79 -11.76 2.55
C HIS A 182 -4.78 -12.93 2.59
N ARG A 183 -5.21 -14.13 2.20
CA ARG A 183 -4.32 -15.31 2.16
C ARG A 183 -3.19 -15.13 1.14
N GLY A 184 -3.47 -14.52 -0.01
CA GLY A 184 -2.48 -14.33 -1.07
C GLY A 184 -1.37 -13.40 -0.61
N LEU A 185 -1.74 -12.31 0.05
CA LEU A 185 -0.81 -11.33 0.60
C LEU A 185 0.00 -11.89 1.77
N ALA A 186 -0.63 -12.67 2.65
CA ALA A 186 0.06 -13.36 3.74
C ALA A 186 1.11 -14.35 3.18
N SER A 187 0.77 -15.08 2.12
CA SER A 187 1.69 -16.01 1.46
C SER A 187 2.85 -15.28 0.75
N LEU A 188 2.57 -14.17 0.06
CA LEU A 188 3.60 -13.32 -0.54
C LEU A 188 4.58 -12.80 0.50
N ARG A 189 4.07 -12.32 1.64
CA ARG A 189 4.91 -11.84 2.73
C ARG A 189 5.81 -12.94 3.30
N GLY A 190 5.25 -14.10 3.63
CA GLY A 190 6.05 -15.22 4.14
C GLY A 190 7.11 -15.69 3.12
N CYS A 191 6.82 -15.57 1.82
CA CYS A 191 7.77 -15.90 0.76
C CYS A 191 8.91 -14.86 0.66
N LEU A 192 8.58 -13.56 0.74
CA LEU A 192 9.57 -12.48 0.70
C LEU A 192 10.43 -12.43 1.96
N ASP A 193 9.84 -12.64 3.14
CA ASP A 193 10.56 -12.72 4.42
C ASP A 193 11.54 -13.91 4.45
N ALA A 194 11.28 -14.97 3.69
CA ALA A 194 12.18 -16.13 3.55
C ALA A 194 13.23 -15.96 2.44
N ALA A 195 13.05 -14.97 1.55
CA ALA A 195 13.96 -14.67 0.45
C ALA A 195 14.93 -13.52 0.78
N ALA A 196 14.65 -12.76 1.85
CA ALA A 196 15.49 -11.69 2.42
C ALA A 196 16.51 -12.24 3.42
#